data_AF-A0A656JY94-F1
#
_entry.id   AF-A0A656JY94-F1
#
_cell.length_a   1.000
_cell.length_b   1.000
_cell.length_c   1.000
_cell.angle_alpha   90.00
_cell.angle_beta   90.00
_cell.angle_gamma   90.00
#
_symmetry.space_group_name_H-M   'P 1'
#
loop_
_entity.id
_entity.type
_entity.pdbx_description
1 polymer ?
#
loop_
_entity_poly.entity_id
_entity_poly.type
_entity_poly.pdbx_seq_one_letter_code
_entity_poly.pdbx_strand_id
1 'polypeptide(L)' 'AALGLHDEVPRVIQATAANYSSMYQDVLHGRRTEISYLLGYACAAAASNGCPTPYLQQLQTRLTAHLARKGLRTD' A
#
# COMPACT_ATOMS: atom_id res chain seq x y z
N ALA A 1 7.17 14.80 12.99
CA ALA A 1 5.83 14.22 12.69
C ALA A 1 5.42 14.62 11.28
N ALA A 2 4.60 13.80 10.60
CA ALA A 2 4.05 14.12 9.28
C ALA A 2 2.84 15.07 9.40
N LEU A 3 3.12 16.37 9.51
CA LEU A 3 2.08 17.41 9.65
C LEU A 3 1.23 17.48 8.37
N GLY A 4 -0.09 17.60 8.53
CA GLY A 4 -1.04 17.75 7.40
C GLY A 4 -1.35 16.47 6.62
N LEU A 5 -0.79 15.32 7.01
CA LEU A 5 -0.98 14.06 6.26
C LEU A 5 -2.46 13.67 6.12
N HIS A 6 -3.26 13.92 7.15
CA HIS A 6 -4.68 13.58 7.13
C HIS A 6 -5.46 14.38 6.08
N ASP A 7 -5.11 15.66 5.86
CA ASP A 7 -5.76 16.51 4.87
C ASP A 7 -5.22 16.25 3.45
N GLU A 8 -3.96 15.84 3.37
CA GLU A 8 -3.30 15.56 2.10
C GLU A 8 -3.89 14.34 1.38
N VAL A 9 -4.23 13.28 2.12
CA VAL A 9 -4.84 12.07 1.56
C VAL A 9 -6.15 12.35 0.79
N PRO A 10 -7.19 12.98 1.39
CA PRO A 10 -8.43 13.29 0.68
C PRO A 10 -8.19 14.30 -0.45
N ARG A 11 -7.27 15.26 -0.29
CA ARG A 11 -6.91 16.21 -1.35
C ARG A 11 -6.39 15.48 -2.60
N VAL A 12 -5.47 14.52 -2.43
CA VAL A 12 -4.94 13.72 -3.54
C VAL A 12 -6.04 12.84 -4.14
N ILE A 13 -6.86 12.19 -3.31
CA ILE A 13 -8.00 11.38 -3.79
C ILE A 13 -8.90 12.20 -4.73
N GLN A 14 -9.26 13.42 -4.34
CA GLN A 14 -10.10 14.29 -5.17
C GLN A 14 -9.36 14.74 -6.44
N ALA A 15 -8.10 15.16 -6.32
CA ALA A 15 -7.30 15.65 -7.44
C ALA A 15 -7.04 14.56 -8.50
N THR A 16 -7.04 13.29 -8.12
CA THR A 16 -6.79 12.16 -9.02
C THR A 16 -8.01 11.25 -9.20
N ALA A 17 -9.23 11.75 -8.96
CA ALA A 17 -10.45 10.94 -8.96
C ALA A 17 -10.73 10.21 -10.28
N ALA A 18 -10.28 10.76 -11.41
CA ALA A 18 -10.40 10.15 -12.74
C ALA A 18 -9.25 9.20 -13.10
N ASN A 19 -8.27 9.01 -12.21
CA ASN A 19 -7.05 8.24 -12.50
C ASN A 19 -7.07 6.86 -11.83
N TYR A 20 -6.35 5.92 -12.43
CA TYR A 20 -5.97 4.67 -11.78
C TYR A 20 -4.59 4.78 -11.13
N SER A 21 -4.45 4.28 -9.90
CA SER A 21 -3.15 4.24 -9.22
C SER A 21 -2.14 3.36 -9.98
N SER A 22 -0.85 3.63 -9.82
CA SER A 22 0.21 2.83 -10.44
C SER A 22 0.09 1.35 -10.07
N MET A 23 -0.09 1.05 -8.78
CA MET A 23 -0.27 -0.31 -8.28
C MET A 23 -1.51 -0.99 -8.89
N TYR A 24 -2.61 -0.28 -9.10
CA TYR A 24 -3.77 -0.84 -9.81
C TYR A 24 -3.39 -1.24 -11.24
N GLN A 25 -2.69 -0.37 -11.96
CA GLN A 25 -2.26 -0.64 -13.34
C GLN A 25 -1.28 -1.82 -13.41
N ASP A 26 -0.40 -1.99 -12.41
CA ASP A 26 0.49 -3.16 -12.34
C ASP A 26 -0.31 -4.45 -12.15
N VAL A 27 -1.30 -4.45 -11.25
CA VAL A 27 -2.18 -5.61 -11.06
C VAL A 27 -2.98 -5.92 -12.32
N LEU A 28 -3.52 -4.89 -12.99
CA LEU A 28 -4.30 -5.05 -14.21
C LEU A 28 -3.47 -5.66 -15.34
N HIS A 29 -2.22 -5.24 -15.50
CA HIS A 29 -1.32 -5.71 -16.55
C HIS A 29 -0.47 -6.93 -16.13
N GLY A 30 -0.72 -7.52 -14.97
CA GLY A 30 0.01 -8.68 -14.48
C GLY A 30 1.49 -8.41 -14.17
N ARG A 31 1.87 -7.17 -13.87
CA ARG A 31 3.23 -6.76 -13.53
C ARG A 31 3.49 -6.89 -12.03
N ARG A 32 4.76 -6.98 -11.66
CA ARG A 32 5.18 -6.89 -10.26
C ARG A 32 4.81 -5.52 -9.70
N THR A 33 4.27 -5.50 -8.48
CA THR A 33 3.98 -4.26 -7.74
C THR A 33 5.13 -3.91 -6.80
N GLU A 34 5.16 -2.67 -6.31
CA GLU A 34 6.14 -2.20 -5.30
C GLU A 34 5.66 -2.42 -3.85
N ILE A 35 4.75 -3.37 -3.60
CA ILE A 35 4.11 -3.58 -2.27
C ILE A 35 5.12 -3.69 -1.12
N SER A 36 6.23 -4.40 -1.31
CA SER A 36 7.25 -4.60 -0.27
C SER A 36 8.02 -3.34 0.07
N TYR A 37 8.27 -2.47 -0.91
CA TYR A 37 8.99 -1.22 -0.72
C TYR A 37 8.09 -0.11 -0.14
N LEU A 38 6.77 -0.21 -0.36
CA LEU A 38 5.80 0.76 0.16
C LEU A 38 5.22 0.32 1.51
N LEU A 39 4.21 -0.55 1.48
CA LEU A 39 3.47 -0.95 2.68
C LEU A 39 4.26 -1.96 3.52
N GLY A 40 5.01 -2.86 2.87
CA GLY A 40 5.89 -3.80 3.57
C GLY A 40 6.95 -3.08 4.41
N TYR A 41 7.62 -2.09 3.82
CA TYR A 41 8.58 -1.25 4.52
C TYR A 41 7.95 -0.50 5.69
N ALA A 42 6.78 0.13 5.51
CA ALA A 42 6.10 0.86 6.57
C ALA A 42 5.76 -0.06 7.77
N CYS A 43 5.23 -1.26 7.51
CA CYS A 43 4.96 -2.25 8.55
C CYS A 43 6.24 -2.70 9.27
N ALA A 44 7.31 -2.99 8.52
CA ALA A 44 8.59 -3.41 9.08
C ALA A 44 9.21 -2.30 9.95
N ALA A 45 9.23 -1.06 9.47
CA ALA A 45 9.72 0.09 10.21
C ALA A 45 8.93 0.31 11.50
N ALA A 46 7.60 0.22 11.45
CA ALA A 46 6.75 0.32 12.65
C ALA A 46 7.08 -0.77 13.67
N ALA A 47 7.24 -2.02 13.23
CA ALA A 47 7.62 -3.14 14.10
C ALA A 47 8.99 -2.93 14.76
N SER A 48 10.01 -2.50 14.00
CA SER A 48 11.35 -2.23 14.53
C SER A 48 11.37 -1.10 15.57
N ASN A 49 10.43 -0.16 15.50
CA ASN A 49 10.30 0.95 16.45
C ASN A 49 9.30 0.64 17.59
N GLY A 50 8.78 -0.59 17.68
CA GLY A 50 7.80 -0.96 18.70
C GLY A 50 6.47 -0.20 18.59
N CYS A 51 6.11 0.24 17.38
CA CYS A 51 4.88 0.99 17.09
C CYS A 51 3.80 0.04 16.54
N PRO A 52 2.74 -0.28 17.31
CA PRO A 52 1.68 -1.15 16.84
C PRO A 52 0.88 -0.50 15.71
N THR A 53 0.78 -1.18 14.58
CA THR A 53 0.03 -0.71 13.39
C THR A 53 -0.93 -1.79 12.87
N PRO A 54 -1.88 -2.27 13.71
CA PRO A 54 -2.69 -3.44 13.39
C PRO A 54 -3.49 -3.28 12.08
N TYR A 55 -3.98 -2.07 11.79
CA TYR A 55 -4.71 -1.81 10.55
C TYR A 55 -3.82 -1.84 9.30
N LEU A 56 -2.58 -1.36 9.38
CA LEU A 56 -1.63 -1.44 8.26
C LEU A 56 -1.20 -2.89 8.01
N GLN A 57 -0.95 -3.65 9.07
CA GLN A 57 -0.61 -5.08 8.97
C GLN A 57 -1.76 -5.90 8.39
N GLN A 58 -3.00 -5.60 8.76
CA GLN A 58 -4.19 -6.22 8.18
C GLN A 58 -4.32 -5.87 6.68
N LEU A 59 -4.10 -4.61 6.32
CA LEU A 59 -4.12 -4.16 4.92
C LEU A 59 -3.05 -4.89 4.09
N GLN A 60 -1.82 -4.97 4.60
CA GLN A 60 -0.72 -5.67 3.97
C GLN A 60 -1.06 -7.14 3.72
N THR A 61 -1.54 -7.84 4.76
CA THR A 61 -1.92 -9.26 4.68
C THR A 61 -2.98 -9.48 3.59
N ARG A 62 -4.04 -8.67 3.58
CA ARG A 62 -5.13 -8.78 2.60
C ARG A 62 -4.66 -8.49 1.18
N LEU A 63 -3.80 -7.49 1.00
CA LEU A 63 -3.29 -7.11 -0.32
C LEU A 63 -2.32 -8.17 -0.85
N THR A 64 -1.40 -8.67 -0.03
CA THR A 64 -0.51 -9.80 -0.38
C THR A 64 -1.32 -11.03 -0.80
N ALA A 65 -2.36 -11.39 -0.04
CA ALA A 65 -3.25 -12.49 -0.41
C ALA A 65 -4.02 -12.24 -1.72
N HIS A 66 -4.39 -10.99 -2.02
CA HIS A 66 -5.01 -10.62 -3.28
C HIS A 66 -4.04 -10.77 -4.47
N LEU A 67 -2.80 -10.31 -4.33
CA LEU A 67 -1.76 -10.44 -5.34
C LEU A 67 -1.43 -11.91 -5.62
N ALA A 68 -1.25 -12.72 -4.57
CA ALA A 68 -0.98 -14.16 -4.70
C ALA A 68 -2.10 -14.89 -5.45
N ARG A 69 -3.38 -14.60 -5.15
CA ARG A 69 -4.53 -15.17 -5.88
C ARG A 69 -4.56 -14.80 -7.36
N LYS A 70 -3.92 -13.69 -7.75
CA LYS A 70 -3.76 -13.27 -9.15
C LYS A 70 -2.47 -13.79 -9.80
N GLY A 71 -1.69 -14.62 -9.10
CA GLY A 71 -0.41 -15.14 -9.59
C GLY A 71 0.71 -14.09 -9.62
N LEU A 72 0.56 -12.99 -8.88
CA LEU A 72 1.54 -11.91 -8.82
C LEU A 72 2.49 -12.07 -7.64
N ARG A 73 3.71 -11.54 -7.81
CA ARG A 73 4.71 -11.49 -6.75
C ARG A 73 4.25 -10.62 -5.58
N THR A 74 4.56 -11.09 -4.38
CA THR A 74 4.20 -10.47 -3.09
C THR A 74 5.40 -9.97 -2.31
N ASP A 75 6.59 -10.07 -2.91
CA ASP A 75 7.89 -9.72 -2.38
C ASP A 75 8.53 -8.56 -3.13
#